data_AF-E9I090-F1
#
_entry.id   AF-E9I090-F1
#
_cell.length_a   1.000
_cell.length_b   1.000
_cell.length_c   1.000
_cell.angle_alpha   90.00
_cell.angle_beta   90.00
_cell.angle_gamma   90.00
#
_symmetry.space_group_name_H-M   'P 1'
#
loop_
_entity.id
_entity.type
_entity.pdbx_description
1 polymer ?
#
loop_
_entity_poly.entity_id
_entity_poly.type
_entity_poly.pdbx_seq_one_letter_code
_entity_poly.pdbx_strand_id
1 'polypeptide(L)'
;MGSSRLRQSSLEERYRKCLRISLTFLFSQVGLIGSVVAYSAAGAVLFEWLEADQEIEPRRKILQIRLDCLDDLNRLNRQQFDNNSDELWAIKAGALLKAFETQVVKATKVEGYDGKEVDDAERQWSVSGSLLYSIIVITTIGHCTLLIVSIIAMAIGAYRARHLYFHSEHMEELGSILLRISALGIFHSATRHFR
;
A
#
# COMPACT_ATOMS: atom_id res chain seq x y z
N MET A 1 7.01 46.52 -20.05
CA MET A 1 6.12 45.33 -19.91
C MET A 1 6.42 44.17 -20.90
N GLY A 2 7.65 44.04 -21.41
CA GLY A 2 8.05 42.96 -22.34
C GLY A 2 9.02 41.91 -21.75
N SER A 3 9.81 42.27 -20.73
CA SER A 3 10.87 41.41 -20.18
C SER A 3 10.36 40.23 -19.34
N SER A 4 9.23 40.39 -18.63
CA SER A 4 8.63 39.33 -17.79
C SER A 4 8.03 38.18 -18.61
N ARG A 5 7.44 38.47 -19.78
CA ARG A 5 6.85 37.45 -20.67
C ARG A 5 7.89 36.57 -21.35
N LEU A 6 9.03 37.13 -21.76
CA LEU A 6 10.15 36.37 -22.33
C LEU A 6 10.83 35.45 -21.30
N ARG A 7 10.84 35.85 -20.02
CA ARG A 7 11.36 35.02 -18.92
C ARG A 7 10.43 33.85 -18.61
N GLN A 8 9.11 34.07 -18.63
CA GLN A 8 8.11 33.01 -18.48
C GLN A 8 8.19 31.96 -19.60
N SER A 9 8.27 32.37 -20.87
CA SER A 9 8.38 31.40 -21.98
C SER A 9 9.66 30.54 -21.88
N SER A 10 10.77 31.12 -21.42
CA SER A 10 12.03 30.39 -21.23
C SER A 10 12.01 29.36 -20.10
N LEU A 11 11.24 29.62 -19.03
CA LEU A 11 11.06 28.69 -17.91
C LEU A 11 10.12 27.54 -18.29
N GLU A 12 9.04 27.85 -19.03
CA GLU A 12 8.11 26.84 -19.52
C GLU A 12 8.77 25.89 -20.53
N GLU A 13 9.63 26.38 -21.40
CA GLU A 13 10.40 25.53 -22.33
C GLU A 13 11.38 24.61 -21.58
N ARG A 14 12.04 25.12 -20.53
CA ARG A 14 12.93 24.32 -19.66
C ARG A 14 12.15 23.27 -18.87
N TYR A 15 11.00 23.64 -18.30
CA TYR A 15 10.14 22.72 -17.57
C TYR A 15 9.58 21.63 -18.48
N ARG A 16 9.09 21.99 -19.67
CA ARG A 16 8.57 21.04 -20.67
C ARG A 16 9.66 20.10 -21.17
N LYS A 17 10.89 20.58 -21.38
CA LYS A 17 12.05 19.72 -21.68
C LYS A 17 12.37 18.78 -20.52
N CYS A 18 12.43 19.30 -19.29
CA CYS A 18 12.68 18.49 -18.10
C CYS A 18 11.61 17.41 -17.94
N LEU A 19 10.33 17.77 -18.06
CA LEU A 19 9.20 16.83 -18.03
C LEU A 19 9.29 15.76 -19.12
N ARG A 20 9.66 16.14 -20.34
CA ARG A 20 9.79 15.17 -21.44
C ARG A 20 10.92 14.19 -21.17
N ILE A 21 12.06 14.68 -20.69
CA ILE A 21 13.22 13.86 -20.32
C ILE A 21 12.90 12.97 -19.13
N SER A 22 12.25 13.51 -18.09
CA SER A 22 11.76 12.75 -16.94
C SER A 22 10.75 11.69 -17.36
N LEU A 23 9.80 11.98 -18.25
CA LEU A 23 8.83 11.01 -18.78
C LEU A 23 9.51 9.92 -19.61
N THR A 24 10.49 10.26 -20.45
CA THR A 24 11.26 9.27 -21.22
C THR A 24 12.10 8.38 -20.29
N PHE A 25 12.65 8.94 -19.20
CA PHE A 25 13.38 8.18 -18.20
C PHE A 25 12.45 7.27 -17.37
N LEU A 26 11.30 7.77 -16.91
CA LEU A 26 10.27 7.04 -16.17
C LEU A 26 9.70 5.85 -16.95
N PHE A 27 9.69 5.93 -18.29
CA PHE A 27 9.23 4.85 -19.18
C PHE A 27 10.31 3.81 -19.50
N SER A 28 11.57 4.05 -19.10
CA SER A 28 12.61 3.02 -19.14
C SER A 28 12.49 2.12 -17.92
N GLN A 29 12.83 0.84 -18.09
CA GLN A 29 12.84 -0.14 -16.97
C GLN A 29 13.68 0.35 -15.78
N VAL A 30 14.76 1.08 -16.05
CA VAL A 30 15.65 1.66 -15.03
C VAL A 30 14.99 2.85 -14.32
N GLY A 31 14.31 3.74 -15.03
CA GLY A 31 13.65 4.88 -14.39
C GLY A 31 12.38 4.50 -13.64
N LEU A 32 11.69 3.43 -14.04
CA LEU A 32 10.57 2.89 -13.27
C LEU A 32 11.03 2.32 -11.93
N ILE A 33 12.14 1.56 -11.92
CA ILE A 33 12.78 1.09 -10.67
C ILE A 33 13.21 2.28 -9.81
N GLY A 34 13.87 3.29 -10.40
CA GLY A 34 14.29 4.49 -9.68
C GLY A 34 13.12 5.28 -9.08
N SER A 35 11.99 5.36 -9.80
CA SER A 35 10.77 6.02 -9.31
C SER A 35 10.15 5.28 -8.12
N VAL A 36 10.18 3.95 -8.12
CA VAL A 36 9.70 3.14 -6.99
C VAL A 36 10.58 3.37 -5.75
N VAL A 37 11.90 3.40 -5.92
CA VAL A 37 12.83 3.69 -4.82
C VAL A 37 12.58 5.09 -4.25
N ALA A 38 12.46 6.10 -5.11
CA ALA A 38 12.21 7.48 -4.68
C ALA A 38 10.87 7.63 -3.94
N TYR A 39 9.80 7.02 -4.48
CA TYR A 39 8.48 7.05 -3.86
C TYR A 39 8.42 6.27 -2.54
N SER A 40 9.15 5.16 -2.44
CA SER A 40 9.30 4.41 -1.19
C SER A 40 10.08 5.19 -0.13
N ALA A 41 11.14 5.90 -0.53
CA ALA A 41 11.90 6.77 0.37
C ALA A 41 11.06 7.96 0.87
N ALA A 42 10.27 8.58 -0.02
CA ALA A 42 9.34 9.63 0.37
C ALA A 42 8.25 9.11 1.33
N GLY A 43 7.71 7.92 1.07
CA GLY A 43 6.79 7.22 1.97
C GLY A 43 7.43 6.94 3.35
N ALA A 44 8.69 6.51 3.38
CA ALA A 44 9.40 6.23 4.62
C ALA A 44 9.46 7.45 5.54
N VAL A 45 9.88 8.59 4.99
CA VAL A 45 9.95 9.86 5.73
C VAL A 45 8.57 10.28 6.21
N LEU A 46 7.54 10.12 5.37
CA LEU A 46 6.17 10.51 5.72
C LEU A 46 5.59 9.65 6.85
N PHE A 47 5.70 8.33 6.76
CA PHE A 47 5.17 7.43 7.79
C PHE A 47 5.94 7.52 9.11
N GLU A 48 7.26 7.66 9.05
CA GLU A 48 8.05 7.94 10.25
C GLU A 48 7.60 9.26 10.89
N TRP A 49 7.41 10.32 10.11
CA TRP A 49 6.95 11.59 10.65
C TRP A 49 5.53 11.54 11.25
N LEU A 50 4.63 10.76 10.66
CA LEU A 50 3.24 10.65 11.13
C LEU A 50 3.10 9.75 12.37
N GLU A 51 3.84 8.64 12.43
CA GLU A 51 3.58 7.56 13.39
C GLU A 51 4.64 7.45 14.49
N ALA A 52 5.84 8.02 14.32
CA ALA A 52 6.90 7.91 15.34
C ALA A 52 6.48 8.55 16.69
N ASP A 53 5.78 9.68 16.66
CA ASP A 53 5.33 10.35 17.88
C ASP A 53 4.23 9.53 18.59
N GLN A 54 3.33 8.88 17.83
CA GLN A 54 2.27 8.03 18.38
C GLN A 54 2.81 6.75 19.04
N GLU A 55 3.99 6.26 18.65
CA GLU A 55 4.65 5.12 19.29
C GLU A 55 5.30 5.50 20.64
N ILE A 56 5.81 6.74 20.76
CA ILE A 56 6.61 7.17 21.92
C ILE A 56 5.72 7.68 23.07
N GLU A 57 4.65 8.40 22.78
CA GLU A 57 3.79 9.00 23.82
C GLU A 57 3.18 7.96 24.79
N PRO A 58 2.58 6.85 24.32
CA PRO A 58 2.02 5.82 25.22
C PRO A 58 3.09 5.17 26.09
N ARG A 59 4.29 4.93 25.53
CA ARG A 59 5.42 4.35 26.27
C ARG A 59 5.90 5.28 27.38
N ARG A 60 6.05 6.57 27.10
CA ARG A 60 6.46 7.57 28.10
C ARG A 60 5.42 7.67 29.22
N LYS A 61 4.14 7.68 28.87
CA LYS A 61 3.05 7.72 29.85
C LYS A 61 3.04 6.50 30.77
N ILE A 62 3.19 5.29 30.22
CA ILE A 62 3.28 4.07 31.05
C ILE A 62 4.54 4.06 31.92
N LEU A 63 5.67 4.57 31.41
CA LEU A 63 6.88 4.71 32.21
C LEU A 63 6.64 5.61 33.43
N GLN A 64 5.99 6.77 33.24
CA GLN A 64 5.65 7.66 34.36
C GLN A 64 4.73 6.99 35.38
N ILE A 65 3.64 6.36 34.92
CA ILE A 65 2.70 5.64 35.79
C ILE A 65 3.40 4.52 36.58
N ARG A 66 4.38 3.84 35.97
CA ARG A 66 5.20 2.83 36.65
C ARG A 66 6.08 3.44 37.74
N LEU A 67 6.76 4.54 37.45
CA LEU A 67 7.62 5.23 38.41
C LEU A 67 6.80 5.77 39.59
N ASP A 68 5.64 6.37 39.32
CA ASP A 68 4.73 6.87 40.36
C ASP A 68 4.25 5.73 41.28
N CYS A 69 3.85 4.59 40.68
CA CYS A 69 3.46 3.40 41.44
C CYS A 69 4.61 2.85 42.31
N LEU A 70 5.82 2.81 41.77
CA LEU A 70 7.00 2.38 42.54
C LEU A 70 7.32 3.34 43.68
N ASP A 71 7.17 4.65 43.47
CA ASP A 71 7.35 5.65 44.51
C ASP A 71 6.31 5.53 45.62
N ASP A 72 5.04 5.30 45.27
CA ASP A 72 3.97 5.06 46.24
C ASP A 72 4.19 3.76 47.02
N LEU A 73 4.58 2.67 46.34
CA LEU A 73 4.95 1.42 46.98
C LEU A 73 6.14 1.60 47.92
N ASN A 74 7.15 2.36 47.51
CA ASN A 74 8.33 2.63 48.32
C ASN A 74 7.99 3.50 49.55
N ARG A 75 7.06 4.46 49.41
CA ARG A 75 6.51 5.23 50.54
C ARG A 75 5.76 4.32 51.51
N LEU A 76 4.89 3.43 51.00
CA LEU A 76 4.20 2.45 51.83
C LEU A 76 5.18 1.51 52.54
N ASN A 77 6.24 1.08 51.86
CA ASN A 77 7.25 0.19 52.43
C ASN A 77 8.01 0.87 53.60
N ARG A 78 8.35 2.16 53.46
CA ARG A 78 8.96 2.94 54.55
C ARG A 78 8.03 3.10 55.75
N GLN A 79 6.71 3.24 55.53
CA GLN A 79 5.72 3.34 56.60
C GLN A 79 5.45 2.00 57.30
N GLN A 80 5.65 0.87 56.60
CA GLN A 80 5.46 -0.47 57.14
C GLN A 80 6.52 -0.82 58.19
N PHE A 81 7.76 -0.37 58.00
CA PHE A 81 8.85 -0.54 58.96
C PHE A 81 8.48 -0.03 60.37
N ASP A 82 7.52 0.90 60.47
CA ASP A 82 7.08 1.52 61.72
C ASP A 82 5.87 0.81 62.37
N ASN A 83 5.06 0.07 61.60
CA ASN A 83 3.70 -0.35 62.02
C ASN A 83 3.43 -1.87 62.04
N ASN A 84 4.42 -2.72 61.74
CA ASN A 84 4.45 -4.19 61.96
C ASN A 84 3.16 -4.98 61.63
N SER A 85 2.38 -4.54 60.62
CA SER A 85 1.08 -5.14 60.25
C SER A 85 1.08 -5.55 58.77
N ASP A 86 1.52 -6.78 58.49
CA ASP A 86 1.72 -7.30 57.13
C ASP A 86 0.44 -7.37 56.29
N GLU A 87 -0.70 -7.63 56.93
CA GLU A 87 -2.00 -7.76 56.24
C GLU A 87 -2.50 -6.42 55.68
N LEU A 88 -2.41 -5.34 56.47
CA LEU A 88 -2.82 -4.00 56.04
C LEU A 88 -1.93 -3.49 54.90
N TRP A 89 -0.64 -3.77 54.97
CA TRP A 89 0.31 -3.46 53.90
C TRP A 89 -0.03 -4.21 52.62
N ALA A 90 -0.29 -5.52 52.70
CA ALA A 90 -0.63 -6.34 51.53
C ALA A 90 -1.89 -5.83 50.81
N ILE A 91 -2.92 -5.42 51.56
CA ILE A 91 -4.13 -4.83 51.00
C ILE A 91 -3.83 -3.51 50.27
N LYS A 92 -3.05 -2.61 50.88
CA LYS A 92 -2.70 -1.31 50.29
C LYS A 92 -1.80 -1.45 49.06
N ALA A 93 -0.77 -2.29 49.14
CA ALA A 93 0.12 -2.57 48.01
C ALA A 93 -0.67 -3.22 46.86
N GLY A 94 -1.54 -4.19 47.16
CA GLY A 94 -2.43 -4.82 46.19
C GLY A 94 -3.35 -3.81 45.49
N ALA A 95 -3.89 -2.83 46.22
CA ALA A 95 -4.70 -1.77 45.63
C ALA A 95 -3.91 -0.87 44.65
N LEU A 96 -2.67 -0.48 45.01
CA LEU A 96 -1.80 0.30 44.11
C LEU A 96 -1.45 -0.48 42.85
N LEU A 97 -1.04 -1.74 43.00
CA LEU A 97 -0.73 -2.63 41.89
C LEU A 97 -1.94 -2.85 40.97
N LYS A 98 -3.15 -3.00 41.54
CA LYS A 98 -4.38 -3.14 40.75
C LYS A 98 -4.73 -1.87 39.98
N ALA A 99 -4.53 -0.70 40.58
CA ALA A 99 -4.72 0.58 39.90
C ALA A 99 -3.72 0.74 38.75
N PHE A 100 -2.46 0.39 38.96
CA PHE A 100 -1.42 0.37 37.92
C PHE A 100 -1.79 -0.59 36.77
N GLU A 101 -2.15 -1.84 37.09
CA GLU A 101 -2.57 -2.84 36.10
C GLU A 101 -3.71 -2.33 35.23
N THR A 102 -4.72 -1.70 35.85
CA THR A 102 -5.88 -1.16 35.13
C THR A 102 -5.47 -0.07 34.14
N GLN A 103 -4.51 0.79 34.51
CA GLN A 103 -3.99 1.83 33.63
C GLN A 103 -3.18 1.26 32.47
N VAL A 104 -2.34 0.25 32.72
CA VAL A 104 -1.57 -0.44 31.68
C VAL A 104 -2.49 -1.15 30.70
N VAL A 105 -3.49 -1.90 31.19
CA VAL A 105 -4.47 -2.58 30.35
C VAL A 105 -5.24 -1.58 29.47
N LYS A 106 -5.60 -0.42 30.02
CA LYS A 106 -6.24 0.66 29.25
C LYS A 106 -5.32 1.18 28.15
N ALA A 107 -4.06 1.47 28.46
CA ALA A 107 -3.10 1.96 27.47
C ALA A 107 -2.85 0.94 26.35
N THR A 108 -2.77 -0.36 26.67
CA THR A 108 -2.61 -1.40 25.66
C THR A 108 -3.84 -1.53 24.75
N LYS A 109 -5.05 -1.48 25.32
CA LYS A 109 -6.28 -1.70 24.54
C LYS A 109 -6.74 -0.48 23.74
N VAL A 110 -6.48 0.73 24.24
CA VAL A 110 -7.03 1.98 23.67
C VAL A 110 -5.96 2.85 23.03
N GLU A 111 -4.77 2.92 23.63
CA GLU A 111 -3.72 3.88 23.25
C GLU A 111 -2.58 3.23 22.46
N GLY A 112 -2.69 1.93 22.15
CA GLY A 112 -1.71 1.22 21.32
C GLY A 112 -0.37 0.93 22.01
N TYR A 113 -0.32 0.95 23.35
CA TYR A 113 0.90 0.61 24.07
C TYR A 113 1.29 -0.86 23.85
N ASP A 114 2.48 -1.08 23.32
CA ASP A 114 3.00 -2.37 22.85
C ASP A 114 3.90 -3.10 23.87
N GLY A 115 4.07 -2.54 25.07
CA GLY A 115 4.87 -3.16 26.13
C GLY A 115 6.36 -2.87 26.06
N LYS A 116 6.83 -2.13 25.05
CA LYS A 116 8.23 -1.77 24.87
C LYS A 116 8.62 -0.53 25.67
N GLU A 117 9.90 -0.41 25.98
CA GLU A 117 10.48 0.75 26.67
C GLU A 117 10.69 1.93 25.70
N VAL A 118 10.86 3.13 26.27
CA VAL A 118 11.03 4.37 25.50
C VAL A 118 12.34 4.34 24.70
N ASP A 119 13.37 3.72 25.25
CA ASP A 119 14.72 3.64 24.67
C ASP A 119 14.95 2.36 23.84
N ASP A 120 13.91 1.55 23.63
CA ASP A 120 14.03 0.36 22.78
C ASP A 120 14.44 0.75 21.36
N ALA A 121 15.56 0.16 20.91
CA ALA A 121 16.12 0.38 19.57
C ALA A 121 15.21 -0.18 18.46
N GLU A 122 14.33 -1.13 18.79
CA GLU A 122 13.39 -1.76 17.86
C GLU A 122 12.08 -0.98 17.75
N ARG A 123 12.15 0.25 17.21
CA ARG A 123 10.96 1.04 16.89
C ARG A 123 10.30 0.54 15.61
N GLN A 124 8.99 0.33 15.65
CA GLN A 124 8.22 -0.13 14.51
C GLN A 124 8.26 0.92 13.38
N TRP A 125 8.19 2.20 13.73
CA TRP A 125 8.20 3.32 12.79
C TRP A 125 9.57 4.00 12.66
N SER A 126 10.65 3.22 12.69
CA SER A 126 11.98 3.71 12.29
C SER A 126 12.06 3.94 10.78
N VAL A 127 13.00 4.77 10.29
CA VAL A 127 13.29 4.97 8.85
C VAL A 127 13.22 3.65 8.06
N SER A 128 13.86 2.61 8.57
CA SER A 128 13.92 1.28 7.93
C SER A 128 12.56 0.56 7.95
N GLY A 129 11.83 0.63 9.06
CA GLY A 129 10.48 0.06 9.20
C GLY A 129 9.46 0.76 8.30
N SER A 130 9.46 2.09 8.29
CA SER A 130 8.61 2.93 7.44
C SER A 130 8.93 2.76 5.95
N LEU A 131 10.19 2.52 5.59
CA LEU A 131 10.60 2.19 4.23
C LEU A 131 10.08 0.82 3.80
N LEU A 132 10.25 -0.21 4.62
CA LEU A 132 9.71 -1.53 4.34
C LEU A 132 8.18 -1.48 4.20
N TYR A 133 7.50 -0.76 5.10
CA TYR A 133 6.06 -0.56 5.04
C TYR A 133 5.64 0.13 3.73
N SER A 134 6.34 1.19 3.34
CA SER A 134 6.09 1.88 2.06
C SER A 134 6.23 0.95 0.87
N ILE A 135 7.28 0.14 0.81
CA ILE A 135 7.49 -0.85 -0.26
C ILE A 135 6.35 -1.87 -0.28
N ILE A 136 5.95 -2.39 0.87
CA ILE A 136 4.86 -3.37 0.97
C ILE A 136 3.55 -2.73 0.47
N VAL A 137 3.21 -1.51 0.89
CA VAL A 137 2.00 -0.80 0.43
C VAL A 137 2.02 -0.58 -1.08
N ILE A 138 3.14 -0.11 -1.64
CA ILE A 138 3.30 0.12 -3.08
C ILE A 138 3.22 -1.19 -3.87
N THR A 139 3.88 -2.24 -3.39
CA THR A 139 3.95 -3.54 -4.09
C THR A 139 2.64 -4.31 -3.96
N THR A 140 1.94 -4.24 -2.84
CA THR A 140 0.65 -4.96 -2.65
C THR A 140 -0.50 -4.29 -3.37
N ILE A 141 -0.64 -2.95 -3.28
CA ILE A 141 -1.66 -2.21 -4.03
C ILE A 141 -1.33 -2.21 -5.53
N GLY A 142 -0.05 -2.01 -5.86
CA GLY A 142 0.44 -2.02 -7.24
C GLY A 142 0.30 -3.39 -7.93
N HIS A 143 0.65 -4.49 -7.26
CA HIS A 143 0.48 -5.83 -7.84
C HIS A 143 -0.98 -6.23 -7.99
N CYS A 144 -1.86 -5.92 -7.04
CA CYS A 144 -3.28 -6.25 -7.20
C CYS A 144 -3.87 -5.57 -8.44
N THR A 145 -3.65 -4.26 -8.63
CA THR A 145 -4.14 -3.55 -9.82
C THR A 145 -3.47 -4.05 -11.10
N LEU A 146 -2.15 -4.26 -11.11
CA LEU A 146 -1.43 -4.72 -12.30
C LEU A 146 -1.82 -6.16 -12.68
N LEU A 147 -1.93 -7.08 -11.71
CA LEU A 147 -2.38 -8.45 -11.95
C LEU A 147 -3.82 -8.48 -12.48
N ILE A 148 -4.72 -7.69 -11.90
CA ILE A 148 -6.11 -7.59 -12.37
C ILE A 148 -6.14 -7.08 -13.82
N VAL A 149 -5.37 -6.05 -14.15
CA VAL A 149 -5.30 -5.51 -15.52
C VAL A 149 -4.70 -6.52 -16.50
N SER A 150 -3.65 -7.25 -16.12
CA SER A 150 -3.05 -8.29 -16.95
C SER A 150 -3.98 -9.49 -17.18
N ILE A 151 -4.72 -9.93 -16.17
CA ILE A 151 -5.71 -11.02 -16.29
C ILE A 151 -6.87 -10.59 -17.20
N ILE A 152 -7.37 -9.36 -17.04
CA ILE A 152 -8.42 -8.80 -17.92
C ILE A 152 -7.92 -8.70 -19.37
N ALA A 153 -6.69 -8.22 -19.59
CA ALA A 153 -6.10 -8.14 -20.92
C ALA A 153 -5.95 -9.52 -21.58
N MET A 154 -5.52 -10.54 -20.82
CA MET A 154 -5.46 -11.93 -21.29
C MET A 154 -6.85 -12.50 -21.61
N ALA A 155 -7.86 -12.23 -20.78
CA ALA A 155 -9.23 -12.68 -21.01
C ALA A 155 -9.86 -12.03 -22.26
N ILE A 156 -9.66 -10.72 -22.45
CA ILE A 156 -10.10 -10.01 -23.66
C ILE A 156 -9.38 -10.55 -24.90
N GLY A 157 -8.07 -10.80 -24.80
CA GLY A 157 -7.28 -11.41 -25.87
C GLY A 157 -7.78 -12.80 -26.26
N ALA A 158 -8.04 -13.67 -25.27
CA ALA A 158 -8.57 -15.00 -25.49
C ALA A 158 -10.00 -14.98 -26.07
N TYR A 159 -10.87 -14.08 -25.59
CA TYR A 159 -12.22 -13.90 -26.13
C TYR A 159 -12.19 -13.45 -27.59
N ARG A 160 -11.35 -12.45 -27.93
CA ARG A 160 -11.17 -12.00 -29.31
C ARG A 160 -10.59 -13.08 -30.21
N ALA A 161 -9.58 -13.82 -29.75
CA ALA A 161 -8.99 -14.91 -30.53
C ALA A 161 -10.02 -16.02 -30.83
N ARG A 162 -10.84 -16.40 -29.84
CA ARG A 162 -11.90 -17.40 -30.02
C ARG A 162 -13.03 -16.90 -30.92
N HIS A 163 -13.41 -15.63 -30.82
CA HIS A 163 -14.40 -15.01 -31.71
C HIS A 163 -13.91 -14.94 -33.17
N LEU A 164 -12.64 -14.58 -33.39
CA LEU A 164 -12.04 -14.54 -34.73
C LEU A 164 -11.91 -15.95 -35.34
N TYR A 165 -11.53 -16.95 -34.53
CA TYR A 165 -11.52 -18.35 -34.94
C TYR A 165 -12.92 -18.81 -35.38
N PHE A 166 -13.95 -18.51 -34.57
CA PHE A 166 -15.34 -18.87 -34.87
C PHE A 166 -15.88 -18.16 -36.14
N HIS A 167 -15.50 -16.90 -36.36
CA HIS A 167 -15.88 -16.19 -37.58
C HIS A 167 -15.18 -16.73 -38.83
N SER A 168 -13.96 -17.27 -38.70
CA SER A 168 -13.23 -17.89 -39.80
C SER A 168 -13.94 -19.15 -40.32
N GLU A 169 -14.36 -20.05 -39.42
CA GLU A 169 -15.10 -21.28 -39.78
C GLU A 169 -16.41 -20.95 -40.52
N HIS A 170 -17.13 -19.93 -40.05
CA HIS A 170 -18.41 -19.56 -40.68
C HIS A 170 -18.24 -18.92 -42.07
N MET A 171 -17.15 -18.18 -42.29
CA MET A 171 -16.85 -17.58 -43.60
C MET A 171 -16.44 -18.62 -44.64
N GLU A 172 -15.81 -19.72 -44.23
CA GLU A 172 -15.52 -20.86 -45.11
C GLU A 172 -16.78 -21.62 -45.52
N GLU A 173 -17.70 -21.85 -44.58
CA GLU A 173 -19.00 -22.47 -44.89
C GLU A 173 -19.81 -21.64 -45.87
N LEU A 174 -19.92 -20.33 -45.65
CA LEU A 174 -20.61 -19.39 -46.54
C LEU A 174 -19.97 -19.34 -47.94
N GLY A 175 -18.63 -19.36 -48.00
CA GLY A 175 -17.89 -19.43 -49.27
C GLY A 175 -18.20 -20.69 -50.06
N SER A 176 -18.27 -21.85 -49.38
CA SER A 176 -18.61 -23.13 -50.02
C SER A 176 -20.05 -23.18 -50.52
N ILE A 177 -21.00 -22.56 -49.80
CA ILE A 177 -22.41 -22.48 -50.19
C ILE A 177 -22.58 -21.56 -51.40
N LEU A 178 -21.94 -20.39 -51.40
CA LEU A 178 -21.96 -19.45 -52.53
C LEU A 178 -21.35 -20.05 -53.80
N LEU A 179 -20.27 -20.81 -53.68
CA LEU A 179 -19.67 -21.55 -54.80
C LEU A 179 -20.64 -22.58 -55.40
N ARG A 180 -21.38 -23.32 -54.56
CA ARG A 180 -22.39 -24.28 -55.02
C ARG A 180 -23.57 -23.60 -55.72
N ILE A 181 -24.02 -22.45 -55.20
CA ILE A 181 -25.10 -21.66 -55.83
C ILE A 181 -24.65 -21.07 -57.17
N SER A 182 -23.41 -20.56 -57.24
CA SER A 182 -22.84 -20.03 -58.49
C SER A 182 -22.70 -21.12 -59.57
N ALA A 183 -22.21 -22.30 -59.19
CA ALA A 183 -22.08 -23.44 -60.10
C ALA A 183 -23.45 -23.90 -60.66
N LEU A 184 -24.49 -23.92 -59.82
CA LEU A 184 -25.86 -24.24 -60.25
C LEU A 184 -26.45 -23.18 -61.19
N GLY A 185 -26.18 -21.89 -60.94
CA GLY A 185 -26.60 -20.80 -61.82
C GLY A 185 -25.97 -20.87 -63.22
N ILE A 186 -24.68 -21.21 -63.30
CA ILE A 186 -23.97 -21.43 -64.56
C ILE A 186 -24.54 -22.64 -65.31
N PHE A 187 -24.81 -23.74 -64.60
CA PHE A 187 -25.38 -24.96 -65.21
C PHE A 187 -26.79 -24.74 -65.78
N HIS A 188 -27.62 -23.96 -65.07
CA HIS A 188 -28.97 -23.57 -65.51
C HIS A 188 -28.94 -22.59 -66.68
N SER A 189 -27.96 -21.68 -66.72
CA SER A 189 -27.75 -20.79 -67.87
C SER A 189 -27.31 -21.56 -69.11
N ALA A 190 -26.43 -22.55 -68.96
CA ALA A 190 -25.94 -23.38 -70.05
C ALA A 190 -27.04 -24.29 -70.65
N THR A 191 -27.95 -24.81 -69.82
CA THR A 191 -29.07 -25.65 -70.29
C THR A 191 -30.18 -24.87 -70.99
N ARG A 192 -30.35 -23.57 -70.72
CA ARG A 192 -31.29 -22.72 -71.49
C ARG A 192 -30.77 -22.31 -72.87
N HIS A 193 -29.45 -22.27 -73.06
CA HIS A 193 -28.84 -21.84 -74.32
C HIS A 193 -28.78 -22.94 -75.39
N PHE A 194 -29.15 -24.17 -75.02
CA PHE A 194 -29.14 -25.36 -75.88
C PHE A 194 -30.56 -25.89 -76.18
N ARG A 195 -31.57 -25.04 -76.06
CA ARG A 195 -32.96 -25.36 -76.43
C ARG A 195 -33.52 -24.31 -77.37
#